data_AF-A0A8T3XH49-F1
#
_entry.id   AF-A0A8T3XH49-F1
#
_cell.length_a   1.000
_cell.length_b   1.000
_cell.length_c   1.000
_cell.angle_alpha   90.00
_cell.angle_beta   90.00
_cell.angle_gamma   90.00
#
_symmetry.space_group_name_H-M   'P 1'
#
loop_
_entity.id
_entity.type
_entity.pdbx_description
1 polymer ?
#
loop_
_entity_poly.entity_id
_entity_poly.type
_entity_poly.pdbx_seq_one_letter_code
_entity_poly.pdbx_strand_id
1 'polypeptide(L)' 'MEKFPEMNWSEVARQAFMQRIKDLEFLRKFKSDSTLTEEDALRLGRELNKNLAKRYRKA' A
#
# COMPACT_ATOMS: atom_id res chain seq x y z
N MET A 1 -7.93 -2.94 -22.57
CA MET A 1 -9.22 -3.57 -22.84
C MET A 1 -9.45 -3.70 -24.35
N GLU A 2 -9.49 -2.59 -25.09
CA GLU A 2 -9.78 -2.57 -26.53
C GLU A 2 -8.83 -3.40 -27.41
N LYS A 3 -7.55 -3.52 -27.03
CA LYS A 3 -6.56 -4.34 -27.78
C LYS A 3 -6.74 -5.85 -27.63
N PHE A 4 -7.50 -6.29 -26.63
CA PHE A 4 -7.77 -7.72 -26.34
C PHE A 4 -9.24 -7.89 -25.96
N PRO A 5 -10.19 -7.64 -26.89
CA PRO A 5 -11.62 -7.67 -26.60
C PRO A 5 -12.13 -9.07 -26.23
N GLU A 6 -11.39 -10.14 -26.57
CA GLU A 6 -11.67 -11.51 -26.20
C GLU A 6 -11.50 -11.80 -24.70
N MET A 7 -10.75 -10.95 -23.99
CA MET A 7 -10.61 -11.05 -22.54
C MET A 7 -11.87 -10.51 -21.84
N ASN A 8 -12.35 -11.25 -20.83
CA ASN A 8 -13.43 -10.77 -19.97
C ASN A 8 -12.93 -9.71 -18.98
N TRP A 9 -12.78 -8.48 -19.47
CA TRP A 9 -12.27 -7.36 -18.68
C TRP A 9 -13.12 -6.99 -17.47
N SER A 10 -14.43 -7.27 -17.52
CA SER A 10 -15.32 -7.08 -16.37
C SER A 10 -14.96 -8.01 -15.22
N GLU A 11 -14.56 -9.25 -15.50
CA GLU A 11 -14.11 -10.20 -14.47
C GLU A 11 -12.74 -9.82 -13.92
N VAL A 12 -11.81 -9.41 -14.78
CA VAL A 12 -10.49 -8.91 -14.34
C VAL A 12 -10.64 -7.72 -13.40
N ALA A 13 -11.51 -6.76 -13.76
CA ALA A 13 -11.80 -5.61 -12.90
C ALA A 13 -12.45 -6.04 -11.58
N ARG A 14 -13.41 -6.97 -11.61
CA ARG A 14 -14.06 -7.51 -10.39
C ARG A 14 -13.04 -8.10 -9.42
N GLN A 15 -12.14 -8.94 -9.90
CA GLN A 15 -11.10 -9.55 -9.07
C GLN A 15 -10.14 -8.49 -8.48
N ALA A 16 -9.72 -7.52 -9.29
CA ALA A 16 -8.87 -6.43 -8.83
C ALA A 16 -9.54 -5.59 -7.73
N PHE A 17 -10.83 -5.29 -7.88
CA PHE A 17 -11.59 -4.57 -6.86
C PHE A 17 -11.80 -5.39 -5.59
N MET A 18 -12.12 -6.68 -5.71
CA MET A 18 -12.23 -7.56 -4.54
C MET A 18 -10.93 -7.62 -3.75
N GLN A 19 -9.79 -7.70 -4.42
CA GLN A 19 -8.50 -7.67 -3.75
C GLN A 19 -8.26 -6.31 -3.07
N ARG A 20 -8.54 -5.21 -3.76
CA ARG A 20 -8.39 -3.85 -3.19
C ARG A 20 -9.24 -3.64 -1.95
N ILE A 21 -10.47 -4.16 -1.95
CA ILE A 21 -11.38 -4.10 -0.79
C ILE A 21 -10.78 -4.89 0.38
N LYS A 22 -10.30 -6.12 0.15
CA LYS A 22 -9.63 -6.90 1.20
C LYS A 22 -8.44 -6.17 1.81
N ASP A 23 -7.61 -5.53 0.97
CA ASP A 23 -6.45 -4.76 1.45
C ASP A 23 -6.90 -3.57 2.31
N LEU A 24 -7.98 -2.87 1.91
CA LEU A 24 -8.53 -1.75 2.68
C LEU A 24 -9.14 -2.21 4.01
N GLU A 25 -9.87 -3.32 4.03
CA GLU A 25 -10.40 -3.90 5.27
C GLU A 25 -9.28 -4.33 6.22
N PHE A 26 -8.22 -4.95 5.69
CA PHE A 26 -7.03 -5.28 6.44
C PHE A 26 -6.40 -4.04 7.05
N LEU A 27 -6.15 -2.99 6.25
CA LEU A 27 -5.57 -1.74 6.76
C LEU A 27 -6.46 -1.06 7.80
N ARG A 28 -7.79 -1.12 7.64
CA ARG A 28 -8.74 -0.57 8.61
C ARG A 28 -8.62 -1.30 9.95
N LYS A 29 -8.58 -2.64 9.94
CA LYS A 29 -8.42 -3.46 11.14
C LYS A 29 -7.03 -3.29 11.76
N PHE A 30 -5.98 -3.30 10.93
CA PHE A 30 -4.60 -3.13 11.38
C PHE A 30 -4.37 -1.82 12.12
N LYS A 31 -5.09 -0.75 11.75
CA LYS A 31 -4.99 0.56 12.39
C LYS A 31 -6.03 0.80 13.49
N SER A 32 -6.94 -0.13 13.79
CA SER A 32 -8.11 0.15 14.65
C SER A 32 -7.73 0.62 16.05
N ASP A 33 -6.64 0.08 16.59
CA ASP A 33 -6.19 0.33 17.97
C ASP A 33 -4.95 1.21 18.00
N SER A 34 -4.57 1.79 16.85
CA SER A 34 -3.36 2.60 16.73
C SER A 34 -3.59 4.01 17.24
N THR A 35 -2.64 4.51 18.03
CA THR A 35 -2.58 5.91 18.47
C THR A 35 -1.65 6.76 17.59
N LEU A 36 -1.07 6.18 16.54
CA LEU A 36 -0.15 6.87 15.63
C LEU A 36 -0.88 7.96 14.85
N THR A 37 -0.38 9.18 14.96
CA THR A 37 -0.85 10.31 14.17
C THR A 37 -0.23 10.29 12.77
N GLU A 38 -0.79 11.07 11.85
CA GLU A 38 -0.18 11.29 10.53
C GLU A 38 1.22 11.92 10.66
N GLU A 39 1.39 12.85 11.59
CA GLU A 39 2.69 13.47 11.88
C GLU A 39 3.73 12.45 12.33
N ASP A 40 3.35 11.51 13.21
CA ASP A 40 4.23 10.42 13.64
C ASP A 40 4.65 9.54 12.48
N ALA A 41 3.70 9.15 11.62
CA ALA A 41 3.99 8.32 10.45
C ALA A 41 4.98 9.01 9.50
N LEU A 42 4.79 10.31 9.23
CA LEU A 42 5.68 11.10 8.38
C LEU A 42 7.08 11.25 9.01
N ARG A 43 7.16 11.53 10.32
CA ARG A 43 8.42 11.65 11.05
C ARG A 43 9.20 10.34 11.03
N LEU A 44 8.56 9.22 11.37
CA LEU A 44 9.17 7.90 11.36
C LEU A 44 9.63 7.49 9.95
N GLY A 45 8.83 7.78 8.92
CA GLY A 45 9.21 7.50 7.53
C GLY A 45 10.46 8.27 7.08
N ARG A 46 10.58 9.55 7.43
CA ARG A 46 11.78 10.36 7.15
C ARG A 46 13.01 9.83 7.88
N GLU A 47 12.85 9.45 9.15
CA GLU A 47 13.93 8.89 9.96
C GLU A 47 14.44 7.57 9.38
N LEU A 48 13.53 6.66 9.03
CA LEU A 48 13.84 5.39 8.38
C LEU A 48 14.61 5.62 7.08
N ASN A 49 14.14 6.50 6.20
CA ASN A 49 14.81 6.82 4.94
C ASN A 49 16.23 7.34 5.15
N LYS A 50 16.43 8.24 6.12
CA LYS A 50 17.75 8.77 6.48
C LYS A 50 18.68 7.65 6.95
N ASN A 51 18.18 6.74 7.78
CA ASN A 51 18.96 5.63 8.31
C ASN A 51 19.30 4.59 7.23
N LEU A 52 18.36 4.26 6.34
CA LEU A 52 18.61 3.39 5.19
C LEU A 52 19.64 4.01 4.24
N ALA A 53 19.49 5.29 3.91
CA ALA A 53 20.46 6.00 3.06
C ALA A 53 21.88 5.97 3.64
N LYS A 54 22.03 6.15 4.97
CA LYS A 54 23.33 6.01 5.65
C LYS A 54 23.88 4.59 5.57
N ARG A 55 23.02 3.57 5.74
CA ARG A 55 23.42 2.15 5.67
C ARG A 55 23.92 1.80 4.27
N TYR A 56 23.18 2.17 3.23
CA TYR A 56 23.52 1.83 1.85
C TYR A 56 24.60 2.71 1.21
N ARG A 57 24.84 3.92 1.73
CA ARG A 57 25.99 4.75 1.30
C ARG A 57 27.33 4.33 1.91
N LYS A 58 27.31 3.57 3.00
CA LYS A 58 28.52 3.03 3.65
C LYS A 58 28.90 1.64 3.13
N ALA A 59 28.06 1.03 2.31
CA ALA A 59 28.28 -0.27 1.68
C ALA A 59 28.91 -0.11 0.30
#